data_AF-A0A847CUN0-F1
#
_entry.id   AF-A0A847CUN0-F1
#
_cell.length_a   1.000
_cell.length_b   1.000
_cell.length_c   1.000
_cell.angle_alpha   90.00
_cell.angle_beta   90.00
_cell.angle_gamma   90.00
#
_symmetry.space_group_name_H-M   'P 1'
#
loop_
_entity.id
_entity.type
_entity.pdbx_description
1 polymer ?
#
loop_
_entity_poly.entity_id
_entity_poly.type
_entity_poly.pdbx_seq_one_letter_code
_entity_poly.pdbx_strand_id
1 'polypeptide(L)' 'MNHKLILGIFVVLLLAGMVPTQFTATPDPIFFGWLPGPLLYWWGLMAINLIFVLIVAKQFVDSDEGED' A
#
# COMPACT_ATOMS: atom_id res chain seq x y z
N MET A 1 -7.19 19.93 4.54
CA MET A 1 -7.70 18.62 4.06
C MET A 1 -8.39 17.85 5.18
N ASN A 2 -9.46 17.09 4.91
CA ASN A 2 -10.14 16.29 5.94
C ASN A 2 -9.22 15.13 6.36
N HIS A 3 -8.48 15.25 7.47
CA HIS A 3 -7.50 14.24 7.94
C HIS A 3 -8.08 12.81 7.96
N LYS A 4 -9.40 12.73 8.13
CA LYS A 4 -10.22 11.51 8.11
C LYS A 4 -10.11 10.74 6.79
N LEU A 5 -9.90 11.41 5.66
CA LEU A 5 -9.82 10.78 4.33
C LEU A 5 -8.45 10.14 4.10
N ILE A 6 -7.35 10.81 4.45
CA ILE A 6 -5.99 10.23 4.45
C ILE A 6 -5.96 9.01 5.38
N LEU A 7 -6.48 9.19 6.60
CA LEU A 7 -6.51 8.13 7.60
C LEU A 7 -7.36 6.95 7.13
N GLY A 8 -8.47 7.20 6.44
CA GLY A 8 -9.28 6.16 5.81
C GLY A 8 -8.51 5.35 4.76
N ILE A 9 -7.80 6.01 3.84
CA ILE A 9 -7.03 5.32 2.80
C ILE A 9 -5.85 4.56 3.41
N PHE A 10 -5.18 5.14 4.40
CA PHE A 10 -4.11 4.48 5.14
C PHE A 10 -4.60 3.21 5.85
N VAL A 11 -5.75 3.28 6.54
CA VAL A 11 -6.35 2.12 7.21
C VAL A 11 -6.74 1.03 6.20
N VAL A 12 -7.27 1.40 5.03
CA VAL A 12 -7.60 0.42 3.97
C VAL A 12 -6.33 -0.26 3.43
N LEU A 13 -5.26 0.49 3.18
CA LEU A 13 -3.96 -0.07 2.76
C LEU A 13 -3.35 -0.99 3.81
N LEU A 14 -3.43 -0.57 5.09
CA LEU A 14 -2.93 -1.35 6.22
C LEU A 14 -3.69 -2.66 6.39
N LEU A 15 -5.02 -2.62 6.30
CA LEU A 15 -5.86 -3.81 6.33
C LEU A 15 -5.62 -4.72 5.12
N ALA A 16 -5.44 -4.16 3.93
CA ALA A 16 -5.12 -4.92 2.72
C ALA A 16 -3.79 -5.68 2.86
N GLY A 17 -2.77 -5.08 3.48
CA GLY A 17 -1.51 -5.76 3.79
C GLY A 17 -1.61 -6.80 4.91
N MET A 18 -2.64 -6.73 5.75
CA MET A 18 -2.86 -7.65 6.87
C MET A 18 -3.62 -8.93 6.47
N VAL A 19 -4.26 -8.95 5.29
CA VAL A 19 -5.00 -10.14 4.80
C VAL A 19 -3.99 -11.18 4.30
N PRO A 20 -3.86 -12.35 4.96
CA PRO A 20 -3.02 -13.43 4.45
C PRO A 20 -3.66 -13.98 3.18
N THR A 21 -3.01 -13.76 2.04
CA THR A 21 -3.48 -14.32 0.77
C THR A 21 -3.20 -15.82 0.76
N GLN A 22 -3.99 -16.60 0.00
CA GLN A 22 -3.93 -18.06 -0.03
C GLN A 22 -2.53 -18.60 -0.40
N PHE A 23 -1.70 -17.78 -1.06
CA PHE A 23 -0.29 -18.04 -1.38
C PHE A 23 0.65 -18.07 -0.16
N THR A 24 0.27 -17.44 0.94
CA THR A 24 1.01 -17.45 2.22
C THR A 24 0.50 -18.50 3.21
N ALA A 25 -0.68 -19.08 2.94
CA ALA A 25 -1.35 -20.01 3.87
C ALA A 25 -0.87 -21.45 3.75
N THR A 26 -0.36 -21.87 2.59
CA THR A 26 0.18 -23.21 2.34
C THR A 26 1.57 -23.10 1.71
N PRO A 27 2.65 -23.07 2.51
CA PRO A 27 4.00 -23.12 1.98
C PRO A 27 4.25 -24.51 1.40
N ASP A 28 4.19 -24.65 0.07
CA ASP A 28 4.69 -25.84 -0.60
C ASP A 28 6.20 -25.99 -0.32
N PRO A 29 6.70 -27.21 0.00
CA PRO A 29 8.05 -27.44 0.50
C PRO A 29 9.16 -27.24 -0.56
N ILE A 30 8.83 -26.77 -1.76
CA ILE A 30 9.81 -26.44 -2.78
C ILE A 30 10.36 -25.05 -2.46
N PHE A 31 11.56 -25.05 -1.87
CA PHE A 31 12.38 -23.96 -1.32
C PHE A 31 12.14 -22.51 -1.81
N PHE A 32 11.64 -22.26 -3.02
CA PHE A 32 11.28 -20.92 -3.53
C PHE A 32 10.12 -20.90 -4.56
N GLY A 33 9.44 -22.02 -4.84
CA GLY A 33 8.41 -22.08 -5.90
C GLY A 33 7.19 -21.20 -5.63
N TRP A 34 6.91 -20.96 -4.34
CA TRP A 34 5.86 -20.07 -3.88
C TRP A 34 6.30 -18.60 -3.83
N LEU A 35 7.60 -18.27 -3.91
CA LEU A 35 8.12 -16.92 -3.70
C LEU A 35 7.67 -15.88 -4.77
N PRO A 36 7.60 -16.20 -6.07
CA PRO A 36 7.28 -15.19 -7.10
C PRO A 36 5.91 -14.52 -6.91
N GLY A 37 4.90 -15.27 -6.44
CA GLY A 37 3.53 -14.77 -6.26
C GLY A 37 3.39 -13.72 -5.15
N PRO A 38 3.73 -14.04 -3.90
CA PRO A 38 3.79 -13.10 -2.79
C PRO A 38 4.74 -11.94 -3.05
N LEU A 39 5.88 -12.17 -3.73
CA LEU A 39 6.80 -11.09 -4.08
C LEU A 39 6.15 -10.10 -5.04
N LEU A 40 5.49 -10.56 -6.11
CA LEU A 40 4.73 -9.69 -7.02
C LEU A 40 3.61 -8.93 -6.31
N TYR A 41 2.87 -9.62 -5.43
CA TYR A 41 1.82 -8.99 -4.62
C TYR A 41 2.39 -7.89 -3.71
N TRP A 42 3.50 -8.17 -3.05
CA TRP A 42 4.22 -7.21 -2.21
C TRP A 42 4.69 -5.99 -3.00
N TRP A 43 5.30 -6.19 -4.18
CA TRP A 43 5.69 -5.09 -5.06
C TRP A 43 4.49 -4.25 -5.52
N GLY A 44 3.35 -4.89 -5.79
CA GLY A 44 2.10 -4.20 -6.07
C GLY A 44 1.65 -3.30 -4.92
N LEU A 45 1.64 -3.82 -3.68
CA LEU A 45 1.34 -3.04 -2.49
C LEU A 45 2.32 -1.87 -2.29
N MET A 46 3.62 -2.09 -2.49
CA MET A 46 4.64 -1.04 -2.38
C MET A 46 4.45 0.06 -3.43
N ALA A 47 4.13 -0.31 -4.68
CA ALA A 47 3.85 0.65 -5.74
C ALA A 47 2.59 1.49 -5.43
N ILE A 48 1.51 0.85 -4.99
CA ILE A 48 0.27 1.55 -4.61
C ILE A 48 0.52 2.48 -3.41
N ASN A 49 1.27 2.00 -2.40
CA ASN A 49 1.63 2.81 -1.25
C ASN A 49 2.47 4.04 -1.64
N LEU A 50 3.44 3.87 -2.54
CA LEU A 50 4.25 4.98 -3.05
C LEU A 50 3.39 6.01 -3.80
N ILE A 51 2.50 5.56 -4.68
CA ILE A 51 1.57 6.44 -5.41
C ILE A 51 0.70 7.22 -4.41
N PHE A 52 0.18 6.55 -3.38
CA PHE A 52 -0.61 7.19 -2.34
C PHE A 52 0.17 8.28 -1.60
N VAL A 53 1.39 7.98 -1.15
CA VAL A 53 2.26 8.95 -0.47
C VAL A 53 2.58 10.14 -1.38
N LEU A 54 2.88 9.92 -2.66
CA LEU A 54 3.16 11.00 -3.61
C LEU A 54 1.94 11.89 -3.86
N ILE A 55 0.74 11.32 -3.99
CA ILE A 55 -0.51 12.08 -4.15
C ILE A 55 -0.75 12.94 -2.92
N VAL A 56 -0.61 12.35 -1.72
CA VAL A 56 -0.79 13.06 -0.46
C VAL A 56 0.24 14.18 -0.31
N ALA A 57 1.52 13.90 -0.58
CA ALA A 57 2.59 14.89 -0.51
C ALA A 57 2.36 16.05 -1.49
N LYS A 58 1.96 15.75 -2.73
CA LYS A 58 1.62 16.76 -3.73
C LYS A 58 0.46 17.65 -3.24
N GLN A 59 -0.61 17.06 -2.72
CA GLN A 59 -1.74 17.83 -2.20
C GLN A 59 -1.38 18.69 -0.99
N PHE A 60 -0.45 18.24 -0.14
CA PHE A 60 0.07 19.06 0.95
C PHE A 60 0.82 20.29 0.44
N VAL A 61 1.68 20.12 -0.57
CA VAL A 61 2.39 21.24 -1.21
C VAL A 61 1.44 22.20 -1.91
N ASP A 62 0.51 21.68 -2.73
CA ASP A 62 -0.49 22.49 -3.44
C ASP A 62 -1.42 23.26 -2.47
N SER A 63 -1.64 22.74 -1.25
CA SER A 63 -2.45 23.42 -0.23
C SER A 63 -1.69 24.54 0.49
N ASP A 64 -0.36 24.47 0.55
CA ASP A 64 0.52 25.47 1.18
C ASP A 64 0.73 26.67 0.24
N GLU A 65 0.83 26.43 -1.07
CA GLU A 65 0.98 27.49 -2.09
C GLU A 65 -0.32 28.26 -2.39
N GLY A 66 -1.47 27.81 -1.88
CA GLY A 66 -2.79 28.42 -2.10
C GLY A 66 -3.25 29.39 -0.99
N GLU A 67 -2.41 29.65 0.02
CA GLU A 67 -2.69 30.55 1.16
C GLU A 67 -2.05 31.96 1.05
N ASP A 68 -1.66 32.39 -0.16
CA ASP A 68 -1.26 33.78 -0.48
C ASP A 68 -2.28 34.53 -1.36
#